data_AF-A0A922S8L0-F1
#
_entry.id   AF-A0A922S8L0-F1
#
_cell.length_a   1.000
_cell.length_b   1.000
_cell.length_c   1.000
_cell.angle_alpha   90.00
_cell.angle_beta   90.00
_cell.angle_gamma   90.00
#
_symmetry.space_group_name_H-M   'P 1'
#
loop_
_entity.id
_entity.type
_entity.pdbx_description
1 polymer ?
#
loop_
_entity_poly.entity_id
_entity_poly.type
_entity_poly.pdbx_seq_one_letter_code
_entity_poly.pdbx_strand_id
1 'polypeptide(L)'
;MHLPAEDQTSNSLSDRRRGWYSSSHRYHCGYILRNIWSTSYQRLIGPFAVIIFYLISVSKHTASGPGWYLGVEEETNVCAESWPKSLLMINTDIKYICHAVTWYVPCDYQLAILGTLLFYFYQKNRRLGFAIFAVVAVFSMVIPGVLTYWFRLPVVHFLDVG
;
A
#
# COMPACT_ATOMS: atom_id res chain seq x y z
N MET A 1 -18.46 -62.68 2.21
CA MET A 1 -18.62 -61.45 1.40
C MET A 1 -17.66 -60.41 1.98
N HIS A 2 -16.41 -60.42 1.52
CA HIS A 2 -15.35 -59.51 1.97
C HIS A 2 -15.04 -58.56 0.81
N LEU A 3 -15.30 -57.27 1.01
CA LEU A 3 -14.92 -56.15 0.16
C LEU A 3 -14.14 -55.14 1.04
N PRO A 4 -13.23 -54.34 0.47
CA PRO A 4 -11.81 -54.46 0.79
C PRO A 4 -11.24 -53.24 1.53
N ALA A 5 -10.09 -53.45 2.18
CA ALA A 5 -9.33 -52.47 2.95
C ALA A 5 -8.64 -51.36 2.12
N GLU A 6 -8.89 -51.24 0.81
CA GLU A 6 -8.24 -50.27 -0.09
C GLU A 6 -8.79 -48.84 0.03
N ASP A 7 -10.05 -48.67 0.45
CA ASP A 7 -10.69 -47.35 0.44
C ASP A 7 -10.18 -46.43 1.58
N GLN A 8 -9.88 -46.99 2.75
CA GLN A 8 -9.37 -46.22 3.90
C GLN A 8 -7.93 -45.72 3.69
N THR A 9 -7.08 -46.51 3.01
CA THR A 9 -5.71 -46.13 2.69
C THR A 9 -5.67 -45.03 1.62
N SER A 10 -6.54 -45.09 0.61
CA SER A 10 -6.62 -44.07 -0.46
C SER A 10 -6.98 -42.68 0.09
N ASN A 11 -7.98 -42.61 0.98
CA ASN A 11 -8.43 -41.37 1.61
C ASN A 11 -7.34 -40.76 2.51
N SER A 12 -6.66 -41.59 3.32
CA SER A 12 -5.58 -41.12 4.21
C SER A 12 -4.35 -40.60 3.45
N LEU A 13 -4.02 -41.20 2.30
CA LEU A 13 -2.91 -40.76 1.44
C LEU A 13 -3.26 -39.49 0.66
N SER A 14 -4.53 -39.31 0.28
CA SER A 14 -5.02 -38.08 -0.35
C SER A 14 -4.96 -36.88 0.61
N ASP A 15 -5.34 -37.07 1.88
CA ASP A 15 -5.28 -36.01 2.90
C ASP A 15 -3.85 -35.65 3.29
N ARG A 16 -2.96 -36.65 3.42
CA ARG A 16 -1.53 -36.38 3.65
C ARG A 16 -0.91 -35.62 2.48
N ARG A 17 -1.22 -36.00 1.23
CA ARG A 17 -0.74 -35.27 0.05
C ARG A 17 -1.30 -33.84 -0.02
N ARG A 18 -2.57 -33.61 0.31
CA ARG A 18 -3.16 -32.26 0.40
C ARG A 18 -2.46 -31.41 1.46
N GLY A 19 -2.13 -31.99 2.61
CA GLY A 19 -1.37 -31.32 3.67
C GLY A 19 0.05 -30.94 3.25
N TRP A 20 0.79 -31.88 2.65
CA TRP A 20 2.16 -31.64 2.16
C TRP A 20 2.21 -30.65 1.00
N TYR A 21 1.29 -30.77 0.03
CA TYR A 21 1.21 -29.84 -1.09
C TYR A 21 0.84 -28.42 -0.63
N SER A 22 -0.12 -28.30 0.30
CA SER A 22 -0.50 -27.00 0.87
C SER A 22 0.62 -26.36 1.70
N SER A 23 1.44 -27.15 2.40
CA SER A 23 2.58 -26.64 3.17
C SER A 23 3.76 -26.26 2.27
N SER A 24 4.16 -27.12 1.32
CA SER A 24 5.25 -26.82 0.37
C SER A 24 4.98 -25.55 -0.45
N HIS A 25 3.74 -25.37 -0.91
CA HIS A 25 3.32 -24.16 -1.64
C HIS A 25 3.33 -22.90 -0.76
N ARG A 26 3.06 -23.02 0.55
CA ARG A 26 3.15 -21.93 1.53
C ARG A 26 4.59 -21.42 1.67
N TYR A 27 5.57 -22.33 1.76
CA TYR A 27 6.98 -21.97 1.93
C TYR A 27 7.56 -21.34 0.67
N HIS A 28 7.26 -21.90 -0.52
CA HIS A 28 7.76 -21.39 -1.78
C HIS A 28 7.19 -19.99 -2.11
N CYS A 29 5.89 -19.79 -1.88
CA CYS A 29 5.24 -18.51 -2.11
C CYS A 29 5.70 -17.43 -1.12
N GLY A 30 5.95 -17.79 0.15
CA GLY A 30 6.52 -16.87 1.14
C GLY A 30 7.94 -16.40 0.78
N TYR A 31 8.77 -17.29 0.22
CA TYR A 31 10.11 -16.95 -0.23
C TYR A 31 10.10 -15.96 -1.42
N ILE A 32 9.21 -16.20 -2.39
CA ILE A 32 9.01 -15.33 -3.56
C ILE A 32 8.50 -13.95 -3.12
N LEU A 33 7.49 -13.90 -2.25
CA LEU A 33 6.96 -12.64 -1.71
C LEU A 33 8.03 -11.83 -0.97
N ARG A 34 8.83 -12.48 -0.13
CA ARG A 34 9.92 -11.82 0.60
C ARG A 34 10.96 -11.19 -0.35
N ASN A 35 11.31 -11.89 -1.42
CA ASN A 35 12.29 -11.42 -2.40
C ASN A 35 11.76 -10.24 -3.22
N ILE A 36 10.49 -10.30 -3.64
CA ILE A 36 9.80 -9.23 -4.36
C ILE A 36 9.65 -7.99 -3.48
N TRP A 37 9.28 -8.17 -2.21
CA TRP A 37 9.07 -7.07 -1.28
C TRP A 37 10.38 -6.34 -0.96
N SER A 38 11.47 -7.08 -0.71
CA SER A 38 12.78 -6.47 -0.42
C SER A 38 13.31 -5.64 -1.58
N THR A 39 13.16 -6.11 -2.82
CA THR A 39 13.67 -5.41 -4.00
C THR A 39 12.80 -4.22 -4.39
N SER A 40 11.47 -4.35 -4.27
CA SER A 40 10.53 -3.26 -4.59
C SER A 40 10.59 -2.14 -3.56
N TYR A 41 10.70 -2.48 -2.28
CA TYR A 41 10.75 -1.51 -1.19
C TYR A 41 11.99 -0.62 -1.26
N GLN A 42 13.16 -1.22 -1.48
CA GLN A 42 14.42 -0.49 -1.60
C GLN A 42 14.46 0.42 -2.84
N ARG A 43 13.76 0.04 -3.91
CA ARG A 43 13.65 0.85 -5.13
C ARG A 43 12.73 2.06 -4.99
N LEU A 44 11.76 2.01 -4.06
CA LEU A 44 10.80 3.09 -3.85
C LEU A 44 11.32 4.12 -2.83
N ILE A 45 11.96 3.67 -1.75
CA ILE A 45 12.48 4.54 -0.69
C ILE A 45 13.60 5.48 -1.20
N GLY A 46 14.45 4.99 -2.10
CA GLY A 46 15.56 5.75 -2.67
C GLY A 46 15.14 7.02 -3.41
N PRO A 47 14.33 6.93 -4.49
CA PRO A 47 13.85 8.12 -5.22
C PRO A 47 12.98 9.01 -4.33
N PHE A 48 12.21 8.44 -3.39
CA PHE A 48 11.41 9.23 -2.46
C PHE A 48 12.29 10.10 -1.54
N ALA A 49 13.39 9.56 -1.01
CA ALA A 49 14.35 10.32 -0.21
C ALA A 49 15.01 11.45 -1.03
N VAL A 50 15.35 11.18 -2.30
CA VAL A 50 15.92 12.20 -3.21
C VAL A 50 14.93 13.33 -3.47
N ILE A 51 13.64 13.02 -3.69
CA ILE A 51 12.59 14.02 -3.89
C ILE A 51 12.42 14.88 -2.64
N ILE A 52 12.34 14.29 -1.44
CA ILE A 52 12.25 15.04 -0.18
C ILE A 52 13.47 15.97 -0.02
N PHE A 53 14.68 15.46 -0.28
CA PHE A 53 15.90 16.26 -0.18
C PHE A 53 15.90 17.44 -1.17
N TYR A 54 15.45 17.20 -2.40
CA TYR A 54 15.28 18.23 -3.41
C TYR A 54 14.24 19.29 -2.97
N LEU A 55 13.11 18.86 -2.41
CA LEU A 55 12.04 19.74 -1.93
C LEU A 55 12.43 20.59 -0.72
N ILE A 56 13.39 20.17 0.10
CA ILE A 56 13.86 20.97 1.24
C ILE A 56 15.02 21.89 0.84
N SER A 57 15.93 21.40 0.00
CA SER A 57 17.20 22.07 -0.29
C SER A 57 17.18 22.91 -1.56
N VAL A 58 16.56 22.40 -2.63
CA VAL A 58 16.62 23.02 -3.97
C VAL A 58 15.41 23.91 -4.25
N SER A 59 14.23 23.51 -3.78
CA SER A 59 12.99 24.28 -3.96
C SER A 59 13.17 25.72 -3.47
N LYS A 60 13.76 25.93 -2.28
CA LYS A 60 14.00 27.26 -1.68
C LYS A 60 14.85 28.19 -2.54
N HIS A 61 15.69 27.64 -3.41
CA HIS A 61 16.59 28.41 -4.29
C HIS A 61 16.07 28.57 -5.73
N THR A 62 15.18 27.69 -6.18
CA THR A 62 14.61 27.72 -7.55
C THR A 62 13.24 28.43 -7.60
N ALA A 63 12.70 28.77 -6.43
CA ALA A 63 11.43 29.41 -6.11
C ALA A 63 11.28 30.90 -6.51
N SER A 64 11.69 31.34 -7.69
CA SER A 64 11.72 32.78 -8.04
C SER A 64 10.55 33.27 -8.91
N GLY A 65 9.49 32.47 -9.07
CA GLY A 65 8.37 32.77 -9.96
C GLY A 65 7.18 33.46 -9.26
N PRO A 66 6.44 34.37 -9.92
CA PRO A 66 5.35 35.15 -9.31
C PRO A 66 4.14 34.33 -8.82
N GLY A 67 3.98 33.08 -9.27
CA GLY A 67 2.96 32.13 -8.76
C GLY A 67 3.46 31.19 -7.66
N TRP A 68 4.75 31.23 -7.31
CA TRP A 68 5.38 30.27 -6.41
C TRP A 68 5.14 30.56 -4.93
N TYR A 69 4.99 31.84 -4.58
CA TYR A 69 4.71 32.34 -3.22
C TYR A 69 3.36 31.84 -2.65
N LEU A 70 2.34 31.67 -3.49
CA LEU A 70 0.96 31.43 -3.02
C LEU A 70 0.67 30.00 -2.54
N GLY A 71 1.52 29.03 -2.86
CA GLY A 71 1.30 27.63 -2.47
C GLY A 71 2.58 26.90 -2.10
N VAL A 72 3.66 27.10 -2.84
CA VAL A 72 4.88 26.30 -2.63
C VAL A 72 5.68 26.78 -1.43
N GLU A 73 5.61 28.06 -1.05
CA GLU A 73 6.29 28.56 0.15
C GLU A 73 5.68 28.00 1.44
N GLU A 74 4.35 27.89 1.52
CA GLU A 74 3.66 27.26 2.65
C GLU A 74 4.00 25.76 2.73
N GLU A 75 3.92 25.05 1.60
CA GLU A 75 4.24 23.61 1.52
C GLU A 75 5.70 23.32 1.90
N THR A 76 6.65 24.16 1.44
CA THR A 76 8.08 23.97 1.73
C THR A 76 8.46 24.26 3.17
N ASN A 77 7.81 25.22 3.82
CA ASN A 77 7.99 25.50 5.25
C ASN A 77 7.43 24.36 6.11
N VAL A 78 6.22 23.88 5.80
CA VAL A 78 5.63 22.71 6.48
C VAL A 78 6.49 21.46 6.25
N CYS A 79 7.01 21.27 5.03
CA CYS A 79 7.91 20.17 4.71
C CYS A 79 9.22 20.22 5.51
N ALA A 80 9.83 21.38 5.66
CA ALA A 80 11.07 21.52 6.42
C ALA A 80 10.91 21.17 7.91
N GLU A 81 9.70 21.25 8.46
CA GLU A 81 9.39 20.83 9.83
C GLU A 81 8.98 19.35 9.91
N SER A 82 8.28 18.84 8.90
CA SER A 82 7.69 17.49 8.91
C SER A 82 8.51 16.42 8.16
N TRP A 83 9.60 16.79 7.48
CA TRP A 83 10.35 15.88 6.61
C TRP A 83 10.77 14.54 7.22
N PRO A 84 11.17 14.42 8.51
CA PRO A 84 11.54 13.13 9.06
C PRO A 84 10.33 12.21 9.18
N LYS A 85 9.15 12.77 9.50
CA LYS A 85 7.88 12.04 9.60
C LYS A 85 7.36 11.62 8.23
N SER A 86 7.56 12.48 7.23
CA SER A 86 7.26 12.19 5.83
C SER A 86 8.19 11.12 5.26
N LEU A 87 9.49 11.15 5.58
CA LEU A 87 10.47 10.15 5.17
C LEU A 87 10.20 8.77 5.80
N LEU A 88 9.74 8.73 7.05
CA LEU A 88 9.36 7.48 7.72
C LEU A 88 7.97 6.95 7.31
N MET A 89 7.24 7.64 6.42
CA MET A 89 5.94 7.23 5.89
C MET A 89 4.87 6.98 6.98
N ILE A 90 4.96 7.68 8.11
CA ILE A 90 4.01 7.56 9.23
C ILE A 90 2.85 8.55 9.10
N ASN A 91 3.07 9.67 8.42
CA ASN A 91 2.10 10.76 8.39
C ASN A 91 1.01 10.52 7.35
N THR A 92 -0.24 10.38 7.81
CA THR A 92 -1.45 10.25 6.96
C THR A 92 -2.24 11.57 6.89
N ASP A 93 -1.83 12.59 7.65
CA ASP A 93 -2.51 13.88 7.68
C ASP A 93 -2.13 14.75 6.47
N ILE A 94 -3.16 15.08 5.68
CA ILE A 94 -3.11 15.96 4.49
C ILE A 94 -2.59 17.37 4.84
N LYS A 95 -2.57 17.73 6.13
CA LYS A 95 -2.14 19.06 6.60
C LYS A 95 -0.62 19.20 6.76
N TYR A 96 0.12 18.10 6.74
CA TYR A 96 1.57 18.06 7.02
C TYR A 96 2.39 17.42 5.90
N ILE A 97 1.78 17.25 4.73
CA ILE A 97 2.44 16.69 3.54
C ILE A 97 3.36 17.71 2.91
N CYS A 98 4.52 17.22 2.48
CA CYS A 98 5.55 18.03 1.82
C CYS A 98 5.18 18.39 0.37
N HIS A 99 4.30 17.58 -0.25
CA HIS A 99 3.84 17.76 -1.61
C HIS A 99 2.58 16.93 -1.87
N ALA A 100 1.67 17.43 -2.73
CA ALA A 100 0.50 16.71 -3.25
C ALA A 100 0.82 15.46 -4.10
N VAL A 101 2.10 15.10 -4.28
CA VAL A 101 2.53 13.84 -4.91
C VAL A 101 3.12 12.90 -3.85
N THR A 102 3.59 13.43 -2.73
CA THR A 102 4.15 12.59 -1.64
C THR A 102 3.08 11.89 -0.80
N TRP A 103 1.82 12.37 -0.82
CA TRP A 103 0.73 11.80 -0.03
C TRP A 103 0.37 10.35 -0.38
N TYR A 104 0.42 9.96 -1.66
CA TYR A 104 0.01 8.61 -2.08
C TYR A 104 1.09 7.56 -1.80
N VAL A 105 2.36 7.96 -1.67
CA VAL A 105 3.48 7.02 -1.47
C VAL A 105 3.36 6.26 -0.14
N PRO A 106 3.09 6.91 1.02
CA PRO A 106 2.72 6.23 2.28
C PRO A 106 1.53 5.27 2.15
N CYS A 107 0.47 5.71 1.47
CA CYS A 107 -0.72 4.89 1.27
C CYS A 107 -0.41 3.61 0.47
N ASP A 108 0.32 3.72 -0.64
CA ASP A 108 0.69 2.58 -1.47
C ASP A 108 1.55 1.57 -0.70
N TYR A 109 2.46 2.05 0.16
CA TYR A 109 3.26 1.17 1.01
C TYR A 109 2.43 0.44 2.07
N GLN A 110 1.51 1.16 2.72
CA GLN A 110 0.59 0.56 3.70
C GLN A 110 -0.33 -0.48 3.02
N LEU A 111 -0.80 -0.19 1.80
CA LEU A 111 -1.58 -1.13 0.99
C LEU A 111 -0.76 -2.35 0.58
N ALA A 112 0.52 -2.20 0.23
CA ALA A 112 1.40 -3.31 -0.09
C ALA A 112 1.65 -4.22 1.13
N ILE A 113 1.83 -3.63 2.32
CA ILE A 113 1.92 -4.39 3.58
C ILE A 113 0.61 -5.12 3.84
N LEU A 114 -0.52 -4.41 3.78
CA LEU A 114 -1.85 -4.97 4.05
C LEU A 114 -2.17 -6.11 3.09
N GLY A 115 -1.90 -5.95 1.80
CA GLY A 115 -2.08 -7.00 0.79
C GLY A 115 -1.23 -8.24 1.06
N THR A 116 0.02 -8.05 1.46
CA THR A 116 0.92 -9.17 1.84
C THR A 116 0.39 -9.89 3.09
N LEU A 117 -0.09 -9.13 4.08
CA LEU A 117 -0.68 -9.67 5.31
C LEU A 117 -1.96 -10.45 5.01
N LEU A 118 -2.86 -9.91 4.16
CA LEU A 118 -4.07 -10.59 3.71
C LEU A 118 -3.74 -11.90 3.01
N PHE A 119 -2.75 -11.90 2.12
CA PHE A 119 -2.32 -13.08 1.40
C PHE A 119 -1.79 -14.16 2.37
N TYR A 120 -1.01 -13.74 3.37
CA TYR A 120 -0.52 -14.63 4.42
C TYR A 120 -1.67 -15.23 5.25
N PHE A 121 -2.64 -14.42 5.67
CA PHE A 121 -3.81 -14.89 6.41
C PHE A 121 -4.74 -15.78 5.58
N TYR A 122 -4.89 -15.49 4.28
CA TYR A 122 -5.66 -16.29 3.35
C TYR A 122 -5.11 -17.72 3.24
N GLN A 123 -3.78 -17.87 3.26
CA GLN A 123 -3.14 -19.18 3.27
C GLN A 123 -3.48 -19.96 4.53
N LYS A 124 -3.58 -19.29 5.70
CA LYS A 124 -3.92 -19.96 6.96
C LYS A 124 -5.40 -20.31 7.03
N ASN A 125 -6.29 -19.37 6.71
CA ASN A 125 -7.74 -19.52 6.78
C ASN A 125 -8.43 -18.82 5.59
N ARG A 126 -8.80 -19.57 4.56
CA ARG A 126 -9.44 -19.01 3.34
C ARG A 126 -10.73 -18.22 3.62
N ARG A 127 -11.56 -18.68 4.55
CA ARG A 127 -12.84 -18.02 4.91
C ARG A 127 -12.61 -16.63 5.50
N LEU A 128 -11.62 -16.51 6.39
CA LEU A 128 -11.32 -15.26 7.08
C LEU A 128 -10.62 -14.27 6.14
N GLY A 129 -9.74 -14.76 5.25
CA GLY A 129 -9.12 -13.94 4.21
C GLY A 129 -10.15 -13.34 3.23
N PHE A 130 -11.16 -14.11 2.81
CA PHE A 130 -12.24 -13.60 1.95
C PHE A 130 -13.08 -12.52 2.65
N ALA A 131 -13.42 -12.70 3.94
CA ALA A 131 -14.16 -11.70 4.69
C ALA A 131 -13.39 -10.37 4.80
N ILE A 132 -12.10 -10.42 5.13
CA ILE A 132 -11.25 -9.22 5.21
C ILE A 132 -11.13 -8.55 3.83
N PHE A 133 -10.95 -9.33 2.76
CA PHE A 133 -10.86 -8.80 1.41
C PHE A 133 -12.13 -8.06 1.00
N ALA A 134 -13.31 -8.63 1.30
CA ALA A 134 -14.58 -7.98 1.01
C ALA A 134 -14.75 -6.66 1.78
N VAL A 135 -14.36 -6.63 3.05
CA VAL A 135 -14.38 -5.41 3.87
C VAL A 135 -13.48 -4.33 3.27
N VAL A 136 -12.24 -4.67 2.89
CA VAL A 136 -11.31 -3.73 2.25
C VAL A 136 -11.86 -3.19 0.93
N ALA A 137 -12.49 -4.03 0.11
CA ALA A 137 -13.10 -3.62 -1.15
C ALA A 137 -14.24 -2.60 -0.93
N VAL A 138 -15.08 -2.82 0.08
CA VAL A 138 -16.15 -1.86 0.44
C VAL A 138 -15.53 -0.54 0.93
N PHE A 139 -14.53 -0.59 1.81
CA PHE A 139 -13.84 0.62 2.26
C PHE A 139 -13.23 1.41 1.08
N SER A 140 -12.65 0.73 0.09
CA SER A 140 -12.09 1.38 -1.10
C SER A 140 -13.12 2.17 -1.91
N MET A 141 -14.42 1.82 -1.85
CA MET A 141 -15.49 2.57 -2.50
C MET A 141 -16.08 3.64 -1.58
N VAL A 142 -16.24 3.33 -0.29
CA VAL A 142 -16.85 4.24 0.68
C VAL A 142 -15.97 5.46 0.95
N ILE A 143 -14.65 5.28 1.09
CA ILE A 143 -13.71 6.37 1.37
C ILE A 143 -13.79 7.49 0.31
N PRO A 144 -13.59 7.23 -0.99
CA PRO A 144 -13.70 8.28 -2.00
C PRO A 144 -15.13 8.85 -2.07
N GLY A 145 -16.17 8.02 -1.93
CA GLY A 145 -17.56 8.50 -1.93
C GLY A 145 -17.87 9.48 -0.79
N VAL A 146 -17.35 9.20 0.42
CA VAL A 146 -17.48 10.08 1.59
C VAL A 146 -16.68 11.36 1.36
N LEU A 147 -15.41 11.27 0.91
CA LEU A 147 -14.61 12.46 0.63
C LEU A 147 -15.27 13.37 -0.42
N THR A 148 -15.78 12.81 -1.52
CA THR A 148 -16.49 13.57 -2.56
C THR A 148 -17.74 14.25 -1.99
N TYR A 149 -18.49 13.57 -1.12
CA TYR A 149 -19.68 14.13 -0.49
C TYR A 149 -19.36 15.31 0.45
N TRP A 150 -18.34 15.15 1.30
CA TRP A 150 -17.97 16.16 2.30
C TRP A 150 -17.31 17.40 1.69
N PHE A 151 -16.34 17.19 0.82
CA PHE A 151 -15.55 18.30 0.28
C PHE A 151 -16.14 18.89 -1.01
N ARG A 152 -17.27 18.37 -1.51
CA ARG A 152 -17.93 18.82 -2.74
C ARG A 152 -16.96 18.95 -3.92
N LEU A 153 -15.94 18.07 -4.00
CA LEU A 153 -14.93 18.17 -5.06
C LEU A 153 -15.60 18.02 -6.42
N PRO A 154 -15.38 18.96 -7.37
CA PRO A 154 -15.73 18.72 -8.75
C PRO A 154 -14.89 17.56 -9.29
N VAL A 155 -15.47 16.73 -10.15
CA VAL A 155 -14.85 15.52 -10.72
C VAL A 155 -13.54 15.81 -11.50
N VAL A 156 -13.26 17.08 -11.82
CA VAL A 156 -12.13 17.52 -12.66
C VAL A 156 -11.52 18.82 -12.12
N HIS A 157 -10.22 18.79 -11.77
CA HIS A 157 -9.44 19.98 -11.38
C HIS A 157 -8.90 20.79 -12.58
N PHE A 158 -9.04 20.31 -13.82
CA PHE A 158 -8.33 20.86 -14.99
C PHE A 158 -9.11 21.88 -15.84
N LEU A 159 -10.29 22.36 -15.40
CA LEU A 159 -11.17 23.21 -16.23
C LEU A 159 -11.20 24.71 -15.87
N ASP A 160 -10.28 25.20 -15.02
CA ASP A 160 -10.15 26.63 -14.69
C ASP A 160 -8.78 27.21 -15.14
N VAL A 161 -8.33 26.84 -16.34
CA VAL A 161 -7.31 27.61 -17.08
C VAL A 161 -8.00 28.24 -18.27
N GLY A 162 -8.77 29.30 -17.99
CA GLY A 162 -9.41 30.18 -18.96
C GLY A 162 -9.10 31.62 -18.61
#